data_AF-A0A919E6J5-F1
#
_entry.id   AF-A0A919E6J5-F1
#
_cell.length_a   1.000
_cell.length_b   1.000
_cell.length_c   1.000
_cell.angle_alpha   90.00
_cell.angle_beta   90.00
_cell.angle_gamma   90.00
#
_symmetry.space_group_name_H-M   'P 1'
#
loop_
_entity.id
_entity.type
_entity.pdbx_description
1 polymer ?
#
loop_
_entity_poly.entity_id
_entity_poly.type
_entity_poly.pdbx_seq_one_letter_code
_entity_poly.pdbx_strand_id
1 'polypeptide(L)'
;MPRDDNQLGSFLRSRREKIDAASAGVVDHTRRRVKGLRREELALLAGLSPSYYTRLEQGRDRNPSREVLEALARVLGLDDAERAYLSSLAIPALSPTHNGVGPARAVRPGALHLLDRWADLPAFVVAPNRDVLAGTPLAARVNPAWSPGHNLIEFTFLDPRAHEVYPDWEEIALQAVAGLRATAVTRRAELDGFVAGMRERSASFRALWDSHDVYERVVGEKRLAVDGLGILCLSFETFTLTGPEGHVLYVYFPQPGSTDDDALRGLD
;
A
#
# COMPACT_ATOMS: atom_id res chain seq x y z
N MET A 1 -5.98 23.16 21.94
CA MET A 1 -6.52 21.88 22.43
C MET A 1 -5.44 20.83 22.24
N PRO A 2 -5.10 20.00 23.25
CA PRO A 2 -4.05 19.00 23.08
C PRO A 2 -4.53 17.94 22.08
N ARG A 3 -3.71 17.64 21.07
CA ARG A 3 -3.97 16.57 20.10
C ARG A 3 -4.06 15.24 20.86
N ASP A 4 -5.08 14.44 20.56
CA ASP A 4 -5.20 13.05 21.02
C ASP A 4 -4.06 12.21 20.41
N ASP A 5 -2.87 12.26 21.03
CA ASP A 5 -1.66 11.57 20.60
C ASP A 5 -1.71 10.04 20.80
N ASN A 6 -2.85 9.48 21.20
CA ASN A 6 -3.05 8.05 21.43
C ASN A 6 -4.33 7.51 20.77
N GLN A 7 -4.30 7.41 19.45
CA GLN A 7 -5.40 6.84 18.67
C GLN A 7 -5.63 5.35 19.01
N LEU A 8 -4.55 4.58 19.23
CA LEU A 8 -4.63 3.17 19.65
C LEU A 8 -5.42 3.00 20.96
N GLY A 9 -5.05 3.73 22.01
CA GLY A 9 -5.75 3.62 23.29
C GLY A 9 -7.17 4.18 23.25
N SER A 10 -7.42 5.20 22.44
CA SER A 10 -8.77 5.75 22.24
C SER A 10 -9.69 4.72 21.55
N PHE A 11 -9.17 4.04 20.53
CA PHE A 11 -9.89 2.95 19.86
C PHE A 11 -10.18 1.80 20.83
N LEU A 12 -9.16 1.31 21.56
CA LEU A 12 -9.32 0.23 22.54
C LEU A 12 -10.36 0.58 23.62
N ARG A 13 -10.34 1.82 24.13
CA ARG A 13 -11.34 2.32 25.09
C ARG A 13 -12.75 2.27 24.50
N SER A 14 -12.93 2.80 23.30
CA SER A 14 -14.24 2.88 22.64
C SER A 14 -14.87 1.51 22.41
N ARG A 15 -14.06 0.48 22.12
CA ARG A 15 -14.52 -0.90 21.92
C ARG A 15 -14.81 -1.59 23.24
N ARG A 16 -13.92 -1.44 24.22
CA ARG A 16 -14.10 -1.97 25.57
C ARG A 16 -15.40 -1.49 26.23
N GLU A 17 -15.75 -0.22 26.05
CA GLU A 17 -16.95 0.38 26.63
C GLU A 17 -18.26 -0.08 25.99
N LYS A 18 -18.22 -0.62 24.77
CA LYS A 18 -19.39 -1.10 24.02
C LYS A 18 -19.73 -2.58 24.26
N ILE A 19 -18.79 -3.37 24.77
CA ILE A 19 -19.00 -4.81 25.00
C ILE A 19 -19.83 -5.02 26.25
N ASP A 20 -20.93 -5.76 26.12
CA ASP A 20 -21.69 -6.19 27.28
C ASP A 20 -20.87 -7.19 28.09
N ALA A 21 -20.54 -6.84 29.34
CA ALA A 21 -19.69 -7.67 30.17
C ALA A 21 -20.31 -9.03 30.50
N ALA A 22 -21.64 -9.15 30.52
CA ALA A 22 -22.32 -10.43 30.69
C ALA A 22 -22.09 -11.36 29.48
N SER A 23 -22.16 -10.81 28.26
CA SER A 23 -21.86 -11.54 27.01
C SER A 23 -20.40 -12.00 26.90
N ALA A 24 -19.48 -11.37 27.62
CA ALA A 24 -18.05 -11.73 27.69
C ALA A 24 -17.73 -12.73 28.82
N GLY A 25 -18.73 -13.29 29.50
CA GLY A 25 -18.55 -14.29 30.56
C GLY A 25 -18.16 -13.72 31.93
N VAL A 26 -18.33 -12.41 32.15
CA VAL A 26 -18.01 -11.77 33.44
C VAL A 26 -19.24 -11.79 34.36
N VAL A 27 -19.16 -12.54 35.45
CA VAL A 27 -20.17 -12.55 36.51
C VAL A 27 -19.89 -11.38 37.47
N ASP A 28 -20.81 -10.42 37.58
CA ASP A 28 -20.66 -9.27 38.47
C ASP A 28 -21.31 -9.55 39.83
N HIS A 29 -20.52 -9.45 40.90
CA HIS A 29 -20.98 -9.65 42.28
C HIS A 29 -21.25 -8.33 43.01
N THR A 30 -21.17 -7.18 42.31
CA THR A 30 -21.29 -5.82 42.90
C THR A 30 -22.15 -4.86 42.05
N ARG A 31 -22.54 -3.69 42.60
CA ARG A 31 -23.24 -2.63 41.84
C ARG A 31 -22.29 -1.98 40.81
N ARG A 32 -22.36 -2.40 39.54
CA ARG A 32 -21.55 -1.89 38.42
C ARG A 32 -21.84 -0.42 38.12
N ARG A 33 -20.78 0.38 37.91
CA ARG A 33 -20.87 1.81 37.50
C ARG A 33 -20.76 2.03 35.98
N VAL A 34 -20.34 1.03 35.20
CA VAL A 34 -20.05 1.15 33.76
C VAL A 34 -20.67 -0.03 33.03
N LYS A 35 -21.24 0.19 31.85
CA LYS A 35 -21.92 -0.86 31.05
C LYS A 35 -20.93 -1.81 30.36
N GLY A 36 -19.76 -1.30 29.98
CA GLY A 36 -18.72 -2.05 29.29
C GLY A 36 -17.76 -2.81 30.22
N LEU A 37 -16.78 -3.51 29.62
CA LEU A 37 -15.71 -4.18 30.36
C LEU A 37 -14.82 -3.18 31.11
N ARG A 38 -14.43 -3.50 32.35
CA ARG A 38 -13.37 -2.80 33.07
C ARG A 38 -12.02 -3.15 32.44
N ARG A 39 -11.01 -2.30 32.66
CA ARG A 39 -9.65 -2.53 32.14
C ARG A 39 -9.05 -3.85 32.62
N GLU A 40 -9.25 -4.19 33.88
CA GLU A 40 -8.80 -5.44 34.49
C GLU A 40 -9.50 -6.67 33.89
N GLU A 41 -10.80 -6.57 33.64
CA GLU A 41 -11.60 -7.65 33.03
C GLU A 41 -11.15 -7.93 31.60
N LEU A 42 -10.95 -6.89 30.77
CA LEU A 42 -10.44 -7.07 29.41
C LEU A 42 -9.01 -7.65 29.42
N ALA A 43 -8.14 -7.14 30.28
CA ALA A 43 -6.76 -7.61 30.38
C ALA A 43 -6.73 -9.12 30.72
N LEU A 44 -7.53 -9.54 31.70
CA LEU A 44 -7.63 -10.94 32.10
C LEU A 44 -8.11 -11.83 30.94
N LEU A 45 -9.20 -11.43 30.26
CA LEU A 45 -9.74 -12.15 29.11
C LEU A 45 -8.74 -12.26 27.95
N ALA A 46 -7.90 -11.23 27.76
CA ALA A 46 -6.87 -11.20 26.72
C ALA A 46 -5.56 -11.89 27.14
N GLY A 47 -5.45 -12.43 28.35
CA GLY A 47 -4.22 -13.02 28.87
C GLY A 47 -3.09 -12.00 29.12
N LEU A 48 -3.45 -10.73 29.34
CA LEU A 48 -2.53 -9.62 29.56
C LEU A 48 -2.51 -9.19 31.03
N SER A 49 -1.41 -8.58 31.47
CA SER A 49 -1.40 -7.94 32.79
C SER A 49 -2.26 -6.65 32.77
N PRO A 50 -3.06 -6.37 33.82
CA PRO A 50 -3.86 -5.15 33.90
C PRO A 50 -3.04 -3.86 33.77
N SER A 51 -1.81 -3.88 34.29
CA SER A 51 -0.88 -2.76 34.19
C SER A 51 -0.39 -2.53 32.76
N TYR A 52 -0.18 -3.59 31.97
CA TYR A 52 0.18 -3.48 30.56
C TYR A 52 -0.97 -2.93 29.71
N TYR A 53 -2.19 -3.47 29.87
CA TYR A 53 -3.35 -2.93 29.15
C TYR A 53 -3.65 -1.47 29.51
N THR A 54 -3.47 -1.09 30.78
CA THR A 54 -3.61 0.31 31.22
C THR A 54 -2.60 1.23 30.52
N ARG A 55 -1.35 0.79 30.32
CA ARG A 55 -0.33 1.58 29.61
C ARG A 55 -0.63 1.70 28.11
N LEU A 56 -1.20 0.68 27.48
CA LEU A 56 -1.70 0.74 26.10
C LEU A 56 -2.84 1.77 25.96
N GLU A 57 -3.85 1.71 26.83
CA GLU A 57 -4.99 2.64 26.76
C GLU A 57 -4.60 4.10 27.10
N GLN A 58 -3.53 4.30 27.87
CA GLN A 58 -2.96 5.61 28.20
C GLN A 58 -1.90 6.09 27.21
N GLY A 59 -1.46 5.25 26.26
CA GLY A 59 -0.51 5.62 25.22
C GLY A 59 0.95 5.68 25.69
N ARG A 60 1.21 5.07 26.84
CA ARG A 60 2.54 4.89 27.43
C ARG A 60 3.27 3.70 26.82
N ASP A 61 2.53 2.69 26.38
CA ASP A 61 3.01 1.62 25.48
C ASP A 61 2.30 1.78 24.14
N ARG A 62 3.06 1.85 23.04
CA ARG A 62 2.53 2.15 21.68
C ARG A 62 2.75 1.04 20.66
N ASN A 63 3.58 0.04 20.99
CA ASN A 63 4.00 -1.02 20.07
C ASN A 63 3.66 -2.40 20.66
N PRO A 64 2.38 -2.76 20.81
CA PRO A 64 2.00 -4.12 21.17
C PRO A 64 2.40 -5.12 20.09
N SER A 65 2.73 -6.36 20.46
CA SER A 65 3.02 -7.41 19.49
C SER A 65 1.75 -7.81 18.72
N ARG A 66 1.93 -8.46 17.56
CA ARG A 66 0.82 -9.03 16.77
C ARG A 66 -0.06 -9.96 17.62
N GLU A 67 0.56 -10.82 18.43
CA GLU A 67 -0.15 -11.73 19.34
C GLU A 67 -1.02 -10.98 20.36
N VAL A 68 -0.53 -9.85 20.88
CA VAL A 68 -1.30 -8.98 21.79
C VAL A 68 -2.49 -8.34 21.07
N LEU A 69 -2.31 -7.88 19.83
CA LEU A 69 -3.39 -7.30 19.03
C LEU A 69 -4.46 -8.32 18.66
N GLU A 70 -4.06 -9.54 18.30
CA GLU A 70 -4.96 -10.65 18.00
C GLU A 70 -5.75 -11.08 19.25
N ALA A 71 -5.08 -11.18 20.41
CA ALA A 71 -5.74 -11.46 21.68
C ALA A 71 -6.79 -10.39 22.03
N LEU A 72 -6.44 -9.11 21.89
CA LEU A 72 -7.36 -7.99 22.11
C LEU A 72 -8.53 -8.01 21.10
N ALA A 73 -8.27 -8.26 19.82
CA ALA A 73 -9.31 -8.32 18.80
C ALA A 73 -10.32 -9.45 19.04
N ARG A 74 -9.86 -10.62 19.50
CA ARG A 74 -10.73 -11.75 19.86
C ARG A 74 -11.66 -11.40 21.01
N VAL A 75 -11.10 -10.86 22.11
CA VAL A 75 -11.90 -10.50 23.29
C VAL A 75 -12.85 -9.35 22.98
N LEU A 76 -12.42 -8.41 22.13
CA LEU A 76 -13.25 -7.28 21.73
C LEU A 76 -14.33 -7.63 20.70
N GLY A 77 -14.35 -8.87 20.17
CA GLY A 77 -15.31 -9.32 19.17
C GLY A 77 -15.22 -8.53 17.86
N LEU A 78 -14.03 -8.06 17.48
CA LEU A 78 -13.85 -7.20 16.31
C LEU A 78 -14.09 -7.97 15.01
N ASP A 79 -14.74 -7.31 14.06
CA ASP A 79 -14.87 -7.78 12.67
C ASP A 79 -13.57 -7.59 11.87
N ASP A 80 -13.55 -8.05 10.62
CA ASP A 80 -12.34 -8.00 9.78
C ASP A 80 -11.87 -6.56 9.48
N ALA A 81 -12.80 -5.62 9.32
CA ALA A 81 -12.47 -4.22 9.07
C ALA A 81 -11.88 -3.55 10.33
N GLU A 82 -12.45 -3.85 11.50
CA GLU A 82 -11.97 -3.36 12.79
C GLU A 82 -10.64 -3.97 13.19
N ARG A 83 -10.36 -5.22 12.81
CA ARG A 83 -9.06 -5.90 12.98
C ARG A 83 -7.97 -5.25 12.13
N ALA A 84 -8.27 -4.96 10.87
CA ALA A 84 -7.37 -4.26 9.97
C ALA A 84 -7.06 -2.85 10.51
N TYR A 85 -8.09 -2.15 10.99
CA TYR A 85 -7.93 -0.83 11.61
C TYR A 85 -7.10 -0.87 12.90
N LEU A 86 -7.38 -1.81 13.82
CA LEU A 86 -6.59 -2.00 15.04
C LEU A 86 -5.10 -2.23 14.74
N SER A 87 -4.81 -3.04 13.72
CA SER A 87 -3.44 -3.31 13.28
C SER A 87 -2.76 -2.06 12.72
N SER A 88 -3.48 -1.22 11.98
CA SER A 88 -2.96 0.06 11.46
C SER A 88 -2.59 1.06 12.57
N LEU A 89 -3.30 1.03 13.71
CA LEU A 89 -3.08 1.95 14.84
C LEU A 89 -1.88 1.57 15.71
N ALA A 90 -1.42 0.32 15.64
CA ALA A 90 -0.32 -0.21 16.43
C ALA A 90 1.02 -0.22 15.68
N ILE A 91 1.02 0.11 14.39
CA ILE A 91 2.24 0.40 13.65
C ILE A 91 2.73 1.78 14.12
N PRO A 92 3.93 1.90 14.71
CA PRO A 92 4.44 3.19 15.13
C PRO A 92 4.40 4.17 13.95
N ALA A 93 3.66 5.26 14.12
CA ALA A 93 3.82 6.42 13.27
C ALA A 93 5.29 6.85 13.39
N LEU A 94 6.07 6.63 12.33
CA LEU A 94 7.39 7.23 12.22
C LEU A 94 7.16 8.74 12.28
N SER A 95 7.47 9.36 13.42
CA SER A 95 7.36 10.80 13.60
C SER A 95 8.16 11.48 12.47
N PRO A 96 7.54 12.38 11.70
CA PRO A 96 8.24 13.07 10.62
C PRO A 96 9.22 14.06 11.23
N THR A 97 10.51 13.91 10.94
CA THR A 97 11.41 15.06 10.98
C THR A 97 10.92 16.05 9.92
N HIS A 98 10.25 17.10 10.39
CA HIS A 98 9.98 18.29 9.60
C HIS A 98 11.30 18.90 9.14
N ASN A 99 11.71 18.57 7.92
CA ASN A 99 12.49 19.44 7.06
C ASN A 99 11.70 19.57 5.76
N GLY A 100 11.11 20.73 5.55
CA GLY A 100 10.26 20.98 4.39
C GLY A 100 11.05 20.88 3.09
N VAL A 101 10.50 20.15 2.11
CA VAL A 101 10.08 20.59 0.77
C VAL A 101 9.19 19.47 0.18
N GLY A 102 7.89 19.73 -0.02
CA GLY A 102 6.98 18.92 -0.86
C GLY A 102 6.11 17.85 -0.17
N PRO A 103 4.93 17.50 -0.74
CA PRO A 103 4.02 16.47 -0.21
C PRO A 103 4.68 15.07 -0.28
N ALA A 104 4.23 14.15 0.58
CA ALA A 104 4.79 12.81 0.84
C ALA A 104 5.18 12.00 -0.42
N ARG A 105 6.38 12.26 -0.95
CA ARG A 105 7.03 11.54 -2.07
C ARG A 105 8.12 10.57 -1.61
N ALA A 106 8.48 10.58 -0.34
CA ALA A 106 9.58 9.77 0.16
C ALA A 106 9.15 8.31 0.30
N VAL A 107 9.79 7.42 -0.46
CA VAL A 107 9.64 5.97 -0.27
C VAL A 107 10.22 5.60 1.09
N ARG A 108 9.47 4.78 1.85
CA ARG A 108 9.90 4.35 3.18
C ARG A 108 11.27 3.62 3.13
N PRO A 109 12.16 3.82 4.12
CA PRO A 109 13.51 3.25 4.10
C PRO A 109 13.56 1.73 3.90
N GLY A 110 12.61 0.99 4.48
CA GLY A 110 12.56 -0.46 4.33
C GLY A 110 12.28 -0.91 2.89
N ALA A 111 11.47 -0.17 2.13
CA ALA A 111 11.23 -0.48 0.72
C ALA A 111 12.45 -0.15 -0.14
N LEU A 112 13.14 0.96 0.14
CA LEU A 112 14.41 1.28 -0.50
C LEU A 112 15.46 0.19 -0.26
N HIS A 113 15.60 -0.24 1.00
CA HIS A 113 16.53 -1.31 1.35
C HIS A 113 16.22 -2.63 0.63
N LEU A 114 14.94 -2.97 0.42
CA LEU A 114 14.56 -4.15 -0.35
C LEU A 114 14.95 -4.01 -1.83
N LEU A 115 14.67 -2.85 -2.44
CA LEU A 115 15.07 -2.58 -3.83
C LEU A 115 16.59 -2.67 -3.99
N ASP A 116 17.38 -2.14 -3.05
CA ASP A 116 18.85 -2.21 -3.08
C ASP A 116 19.37 -3.66 -3.03
N ARG A 117 18.57 -4.61 -2.51
CA ARG A 117 18.93 -6.03 -2.40
C ARG A 117 18.38 -6.88 -3.55
N TRP A 118 17.41 -6.38 -4.32
CA TRP A 118 16.87 -7.04 -5.50
C TRP A 118 17.67 -6.64 -6.74
N ALA A 119 18.88 -7.20 -6.86
CA ALA A 119 19.73 -6.96 -8.02
C ALA A 119 19.19 -7.62 -9.30
N ASP A 120 18.50 -8.76 -9.17
CA ASP A 120 18.24 -9.66 -10.29
C ASP A 120 16.87 -9.45 -10.97
N LEU A 121 16.03 -8.56 -10.42
CA LEU A 121 14.67 -8.34 -10.90
C LEU A 121 14.39 -6.84 -11.15
N PRO A 122 13.74 -6.49 -12.28
CA PRO A 122 13.15 -5.17 -12.47
C PRO A 122 12.05 -4.94 -11.44
N ALA A 123 12.27 -4.00 -10.52
CA ALA A 123 11.28 -3.64 -9.52
C ALA A 123 11.29 -2.14 -9.28
N PHE A 124 10.11 -1.55 -9.04
CA PHE A 124 10.01 -0.13 -8.78
C PHE A 124 8.75 0.22 -7.99
N VAL A 125 8.84 1.31 -7.22
CA VAL A 125 7.77 1.86 -6.40
C VAL A 125 7.18 3.08 -7.09
N VAL A 126 5.86 3.14 -7.13
CA VAL A 126 5.12 4.29 -7.65
C VAL A 126 4.22 4.94 -6.61
N ALA A 127 3.97 6.23 -6.80
CA ALA A 127 2.95 6.99 -6.10
C ALA A 127 1.54 6.68 -6.67
N PRO A 128 0.45 7.15 -6.00
CA PRO A 128 -0.92 6.97 -6.48
C PRO A 128 -1.17 7.45 -7.92
N ASN A 129 -0.51 8.52 -8.37
CA ASN A 129 -0.59 9.04 -9.73
C ASN A 129 0.31 8.30 -10.75
N ARG A 130 1.01 7.26 -10.31
CA ARG A 130 2.01 6.50 -11.09
C ARG A 130 3.32 7.23 -11.38
N ASP A 131 3.67 8.25 -10.58
CA ASP A 131 5.05 8.74 -10.53
C ASP A 131 5.95 7.64 -9.99
N VAL A 132 7.04 7.32 -10.69
CA VAL A 132 8.07 6.41 -10.20
C VAL A 132 8.92 7.14 -9.16
N LEU A 133 8.99 6.57 -7.97
CA LEU A 133 9.66 7.16 -6.81
C LEU A 133 11.02 6.52 -6.52
N ALA A 134 11.14 5.22 -6.78
CA ALA A 134 12.36 4.43 -6.59
C ALA A 134 12.30 3.19 -7.48
N GLY A 135 13.44 2.64 -7.89
CA GLY A 135 13.49 1.40 -8.66
C GLY A 135 14.87 0.77 -8.66
N THR A 136 14.94 -0.52 -9.01
CA THR A 136 16.20 -1.24 -9.20
C THR A 136 16.90 -0.71 -10.46
N PRO A 137 18.24 -0.75 -10.53
CA PRO A 137 18.96 -0.37 -11.76
C PRO A 137 18.48 -1.12 -13.00
N LEU A 138 18.13 -2.41 -12.82
CA LEU A 138 17.60 -3.26 -13.88
C LEU A 138 16.24 -2.79 -14.41
N ALA A 139 15.41 -2.16 -13.57
CA ALA A 139 14.13 -1.59 -14.01
C ALA A 139 14.32 -0.53 -15.10
N ALA A 140 15.26 0.39 -14.91
CA ALA A 140 15.56 1.46 -15.87
C ALA A 140 16.11 0.92 -17.21
N ARG A 141 16.73 -0.26 -17.18
CA ARG A 141 17.33 -0.89 -18.36
C ARG A 141 16.33 -1.70 -19.18
N VAL A 142 15.36 -2.32 -18.51
CA VAL A 142 14.20 -2.91 -19.20
C VAL A 142 13.32 -1.82 -19.79
N ASN A 143 13.05 -0.74 -19.05
CA ASN A 143 12.32 0.40 -19.55
C ASN A 143 12.78 1.69 -18.84
N PRO A 144 13.33 2.68 -19.56
CA PRO A 144 13.79 3.93 -18.95
C PRO A 144 12.71 4.66 -18.14
N ALA A 145 11.44 4.52 -18.51
CA ALA A 145 10.31 5.11 -17.78
C ALA A 145 10.04 4.49 -16.41
N TRP A 146 10.70 3.37 -16.08
CA TRP A 146 10.64 2.72 -14.77
C TRP A 146 11.69 3.24 -13.78
N SER A 147 12.37 4.33 -14.14
CA SER A 147 13.32 5.03 -13.27
C SER A 147 12.68 6.25 -12.58
N PRO A 148 13.20 6.69 -11.42
CA PRO A 148 12.66 7.84 -10.70
C PRO A 148 12.61 9.12 -11.53
N GLY A 149 11.55 9.90 -11.36
CA GLY A 149 11.33 11.16 -12.11
C GLY A 149 10.49 11.01 -13.38
N HIS A 150 10.11 9.78 -13.73
CA HIS A 150 9.14 9.49 -14.78
C HIS A 150 7.75 9.19 -14.20
N ASN A 151 6.72 9.41 -15.00
CA ASN A 151 5.35 9.00 -14.70
C ASN A 151 4.90 7.96 -15.74
N LEU A 152 4.40 6.82 -15.29
CA LEU A 152 4.04 5.72 -16.19
C LEU A 152 2.87 6.06 -17.11
N ILE A 153 1.88 6.82 -16.60
CA ILE A 153 0.72 7.24 -17.38
C ILE A 153 1.14 8.26 -18.44
N GLU A 154 1.97 9.23 -18.06
CA GLU A 154 2.51 10.19 -19.05
C GLU A 154 3.35 9.49 -20.10
N PHE A 155 4.23 8.55 -19.71
CA PHE A 155 5.02 7.78 -20.66
C PHE A 155 4.12 7.03 -21.64
N THR A 156 3.18 6.21 -21.15
CA THR A 156 2.29 5.40 -22.01
C THR A 156 1.50 6.24 -23.01
N PHE A 157 1.04 7.43 -22.64
CA PHE A 157 0.08 8.20 -23.44
C PHE A 157 0.64 9.41 -24.18
N LEU A 158 1.82 9.90 -23.80
CA LEU A 158 2.39 11.16 -24.31
C LEU A 158 3.80 11.00 -24.86
N ASP A 159 4.53 9.95 -24.50
CA ASP A 159 5.87 9.68 -25.01
C ASP A 159 5.79 8.78 -26.24
N PRO A 160 6.27 9.21 -27.42
CA PRO A 160 6.27 8.37 -28.63
C PRO A 160 6.99 7.03 -28.45
N ARG A 161 8.00 6.98 -27.57
CA ARG A 161 8.76 5.75 -27.27
C ARG A 161 7.90 4.65 -26.65
N ALA A 162 6.73 4.97 -26.11
CA ALA A 162 5.83 3.96 -25.57
C ALA A 162 5.39 2.93 -26.62
N HIS A 163 5.21 3.34 -27.89
CA HIS A 163 4.86 2.41 -28.97
C HIS A 163 6.05 1.56 -29.44
N GLU A 164 7.28 2.01 -29.16
CA GLU A 164 8.49 1.23 -29.42
C GLU A 164 8.68 0.18 -28.31
N VAL A 165 8.45 0.56 -27.05
CA VAL A 165 8.67 -0.28 -25.87
C VAL A 165 7.53 -1.27 -25.61
N TYR A 166 6.29 -0.92 -25.97
CA TYR A 166 5.11 -1.76 -25.75
C TYR A 166 4.56 -2.28 -27.08
N PRO A 167 4.94 -3.49 -27.52
CA PRO A 167 4.32 -4.15 -28.67
C PRO A 167 2.80 -4.23 -28.57
N ASP A 168 2.29 -4.50 -27.36
CA ASP A 168 0.86 -4.62 -27.06
C ASP A 168 0.33 -3.34 -26.38
N TRP A 169 0.66 -2.17 -26.94
CA TRP A 169 0.39 -0.87 -26.34
C TRP A 169 -1.09 -0.68 -25.94
N GLU A 170 -2.04 -1.15 -26.75
CA GLU A 170 -3.48 -1.02 -26.48
C GLU A 170 -3.87 -1.72 -25.17
N GLU A 171 -3.32 -2.91 -24.89
CA GLU A 171 -3.59 -3.63 -23.64
C GLU A 171 -2.95 -2.91 -22.45
N ILE A 172 -1.73 -2.40 -22.62
CA ILE A 172 -1.03 -1.62 -21.59
C ILE A 172 -1.77 -0.33 -21.26
N ALA A 173 -2.27 0.38 -22.27
CA ALA A 173 -3.04 1.61 -22.11
C ALA A 173 -4.33 1.37 -21.33
N LEU A 174 -5.07 0.31 -21.68
CA LEU A 174 -6.29 -0.08 -20.98
C LEU A 174 -6.01 -0.40 -19.50
N GLN A 175 -4.99 -1.23 -19.24
CA GLN A 175 -4.54 -1.59 -17.89
C GLN A 175 -4.17 -0.37 -17.05
N ALA A 176 -3.40 0.54 -17.63
CA ALA A 176 -2.91 1.73 -16.96
C ALA A 176 -4.07 2.66 -16.54
N VAL A 177 -5.05 2.85 -17.42
CA VAL A 177 -6.26 3.66 -17.14
C VAL A 177 -7.13 3.00 -16.08
N ALA A 178 -7.38 1.70 -16.18
CA ALA A 178 -8.18 0.97 -15.20
C ALA A 178 -7.56 1.03 -13.79
N GLY A 179 -6.25 0.79 -13.69
CA GLY A 179 -5.52 0.87 -12.42
C GLY A 179 -5.51 2.28 -11.82
N LEU A 180 -5.36 3.32 -12.65
CA LEU A 180 -5.45 4.71 -12.20
C LEU A 180 -6.87 5.05 -11.73
N ARG A 181 -7.90 4.60 -12.44
CA ARG A 181 -9.31 4.82 -12.06
C ARG A 181 -9.63 4.20 -10.71
N ALA A 182 -9.22 2.95 -10.48
CA ALA A 182 -9.39 2.28 -9.19
C ALA A 182 -8.74 3.07 -8.03
N THR A 183 -7.57 3.67 -8.30
CA THR A 183 -6.87 4.51 -7.31
C THR A 183 -7.60 5.84 -7.07
N ALA A 184 -8.15 6.45 -8.13
CA ALA A 184 -8.87 7.72 -8.04
C ALA A 184 -10.16 7.65 -7.21
N VAL A 185 -10.77 6.46 -7.06
CA VAL A 185 -11.95 6.27 -6.18
C VAL A 185 -11.64 6.65 -4.73
N THR A 186 -10.45 6.31 -4.22
CA THR A 186 -10.05 6.57 -2.83
C THR A 186 -9.15 7.79 -2.67
N ARG A 187 -8.54 8.27 -3.77
CA ARG A 187 -7.54 9.36 -3.81
C ARG A 187 -7.97 10.56 -4.65
N ARG A 188 -9.27 10.80 -4.78
CA ARG A 188 -9.86 11.81 -5.68
C ARG A 188 -9.19 13.19 -5.58
N ALA A 189 -9.02 13.72 -4.37
CA ALA A 189 -8.42 15.04 -4.15
C ALA A 189 -6.96 15.14 -4.64
N GLU A 190 -6.22 14.03 -4.66
CA GLU A 190 -4.84 13.97 -5.14
C GLU A 190 -4.77 13.80 -6.66
N LEU A 191 -5.75 13.11 -7.27
CA LEU A 191 -5.68 12.67 -8.67
C LEU A 191 -6.55 13.46 -9.65
N ASP A 192 -7.57 14.19 -9.20
CA ASP A 192 -8.51 14.89 -10.10
C ASP A 192 -7.80 15.87 -11.04
N GLY A 193 -6.83 16.64 -10.53
CA GLY A 193 -6.04 17.57 -11.35
C GLY A 193 -5.16 16.86 -12.39
N PHE A 194 -4.52 15.76 -11.99
CA PHE A 194 -3.69 14.95 -12.88
C PHE A 194 -4.53 14.31 -14.00
N VAL A 195 -5.65 13.70 -13.64
CA VAL A 195 -6.59 13.09 -14.59
C VAL A 195 -7.13 14.13 -15.57
N ALA A 196 -7.51 15.31 -15.09
CA ALA A 196 -7.97 16.40 -15.95
C ALA A 196 -6.90 16.81 -16.97
N GLY A 197 -5.66 17.00 -16.52
CA GLY A 197 -4.53 17.33 -17.42
C GLY A 197 -4.24 16.23 -18.44
N MET A 198 -4.32 14.95 -18.05
CA MET A 198 -4.15 13.83 -18.97
C MET A 198 -5.28 13.75 -20.02
N ARG A 199 -6.53 13.98 -19.61
CA ARG A 199 -7.68 14.04 -20.53
C ARG A 199 -7.52 15.17 -21.55
N GLU A 200 -6.94 16.30 -21.16
CA GLU A 200 -6.68 17.41 -22.08
C GLU A 200 -5.58 17.06 -23.10
N ARG A 201 -4.47 16.49 -22.63
CA ARG A 201 -3.26 16.24 -23.43
C ARG A 201 -3.31 14.99 -24.31
N SER A 202 -4.14 14.00 -24.00
CA SER A 202 -4.23 12.75 -24.77
C SER A 202 -5.67 12.36 -25.10
N ALA A 203 -6.01 12.34 -26.39
CA ALA A 203 -7.30 11.89 -26.87
C ALA A 203 -7.55 10.40 -26.56
N SER A 204 -6.52 9.57 -26.69
CA SER A 204 -6.59 8.14 -26.37
C SER A 204 -6.84 7.90 -24.88
N PHE A 205 -6.13 8.62 -24.01
CA PHE A 205 -6.39 8.55 -22.56
C PHE A 205 -7.82 8.98 -22.24
N ARG A 206 -8.29 10.08 -22.84
CA ARG A 206 -9.67 10.57 -22.64
C ARG A 206 -10.71 9.52 -23.03
N ALA A 207 -10.56 8.91 -24.20
CA ALA A 207 -11.48 7.88 -24.67
C ALA A 207 -11.54 6.68 -23.71
N LEU A 208 -10.38 6.15 -23.29
CA LEU A 208 -10.32 5.03 -22.34
C LEU A 208 -10.80 5.41 -20.94
N TRP A 209 -10.55 6.65 -20.50
CA TRP A 209 -11.03 7.13 -19.21
C TRP A 209 -12.56 7.24 -19.20
N ASP A 210 -13.16 7.70 -20.29
CA ASP A 210 -14.60 7.92 -20.43
C ASP A 210 -15.37 6.61 -20.72
N SER A 211 -14.73 5.57 -21.25
CA SER A 211 -15.38 4.27 -21.50
C SER A 211 -15.79 3.52 -20.23
N HIS A 212 -15.18 3.84 -19.08
CA HIS A 212 -15.42 3.18 -17.78
C HIS A 212 -15.18 1.66 -17.79
N ASP A 213 -14.46 1.14 -18.78
CA ASP A 213 -14.19 -0.30 -18.88
C ASP A 213 -13.46 -0.79 -17.63
N VAL A 214 -14.00 -1.85 -17.02
CA VAL A 214 -13.43 -2.48 -15.83
C VAL A 214 -12.41 -3.52 -16.30
N TYR A 215 -11.17 -3.35 -15.86
CA TYR A 215 -10.11 -4.32 -16.10
C TYR A 215 -9.64 -4.90 -14.77
N GLU A 216 -10.05 -6.13 -14.47
CA GLU A 216 -9.55 -6.89 -13.32
C GLU A 216 -8.44 -7.82 -13.80
N ARG A 217 -7.19 -7.32 -13.84
CA ARG A 217 -6.02 -8.20 -13.93
C ARG A 217 -4.94 -7.70 -12.99
N VAL A 218 -4.79 -8.45 -11.90
CA VAL A 218 -3.83 -8.21 -10.82
C VAL A 218 -2.50 -8.91 -11.10
N VAL A 219 -2.52 -9.90 -12.00
CA VAL A 219 -1.38 -10.70 -12.45
C VAL A 219 -1.43 -10.87 -13.97
N GLY A 220 -0.27 -11.03 -14.61
CA GLY A 220 -0.18 -11.29 -16.04
C GLY A 220 1.24 -11.23 -16.57
N GLU A 221 1.38 -11.51 -17.86
CA GLU A 221 2.61 -11.37 -18.63
C GLU A 221 2.58 -10.04 -19.40
N LYS A 222 3.74 -9.40 -19.54
CA LYS A 222 3.97 -8.25 -20.41
C LYS A 222 5.08 -8.57 -21.38
N ARG A 223 4.85 -8.19 -22.64
CA ARG A 223 5.87 -8.19 -23.69
C ARG A 223 6.47 -6.79 -23.76
N LEU A 224 7.79 -6.71 -23.65
CA LEU A 224 8.53 -5.46 -23.57
C LEU A 224 9.65 -5.49 -24.60
N ALA A 225 9.68 -4.52 -25.50
CA ALA A 225 10.84 -4.34 -26.37
C ALA A 225 11.95 -3.65 -25.56
N VAL A 226 13.05 -4.36 -25.38
CA VAL A 226 14.24 -3.91 -24.66
C VAL A 226 15.37 -3.73 -25.66
N ASP A 227 15.97 -2.54 -25.64
CA ASP A 227 17.08 -2.21 -26.53
C ASP A 227 18.23 -3.20 -26.36
N GLY A 228 18.80 -3.66 -27.48
CA GLY A 228 19.84 -4.69 -27.50
C GLY A 228 19.41 -6.13 -27.21
N LEU A 229 18.18 -6.38 -26.72
CA LEU A 229 17.69 -7.74 -26.38
C LEU A 229 16.46 -8.20 -27.16
N GLY A 230 15.74 -7.29 -27.80
CA GLY A 230 14.48 -7.62 -28.48
C GLY A 230 13.31 -7.70 -27.50
N ILE A 231 12.38 -8.63 -27.71
CA ILE A 231 11.18 -8.73 -26.86
C ILE A 231 11.44 -9.63 -25.67
N LEU A 232 11.32 -9.09 -24.46
CA LEU A 232 11.27 -9.85 -23.21
C LEU A 232 9.82 -10.12 -22.81
N CYS A 233 9.53 -11.36 -22.43
CA CYS A 233 8.24 -11.75 -21.83
C CYS A 233 8.40 -11.86 -20.31
N LEU A 234 7.84 -10.89 -19.58
CA LEU A 234 7.96 -10.81 -18.12
C LEU A 234 6.59 -10.90 -17.46
N SER A 235 6.44 -11.85 -16.54
CA SER A 235 5.35 -11.83 -15.58
C SER A 235 5.52 -10.67 -14.60
N PHE A 236 4.42 -10.20 -13.99
CA PHE A 236 4.48 -9.18 -12.96
C PHE A 236 3.59 -9.46 -11.77
N GLU A 237 4.05 -9.02 -10.61
CA GLU A 237 3.29 -8.98 -9.36
C GLU A 237 3.18 -7.54 -8.86
N THR A 238 2.03 -7.21 -8.26
CA THR A 238 1.71 -5.88 -7.74
C THR A 238 1.47 -5.94 -6.24
N PHE A 239 2.25 -5.18 -5.47
CA PHE A 239 2.17 -5.15 -4.01
C PHE A 239 1.81 -3.76 -3.51
N THR A 240 0.67 -3.63 -2.81
CA THR A 240 0.37 -2.40 -2.09
C THR A 240 1.28 -2.29 -0.86
N LEU A 241 2.03 -1.19 -0.76
CA LEU A 241 2.83 -0.92 0.43
C LEU A 241 1.92 -0.30 1.49
N THR A 242 1.80 -0.98 2.63
CA THR A 242 0.99 -0.48 3.76
C THR A 242 1.50 0.89 4.22
N GLY A 243 0.61 1.87 4.20
CA GLY A 243 0.90 3.24 4.62
C GLY A 243 -0.10 4.25 4.03
N PRO A 244 -0.24 5.43 4.64
CA PRO A 244 -1.12 6.50 4.15
C PRO A 244 -0.66 7.08 2.81
N GLU A 245 0.55 6.79 2.35
CA GLU A 245 1.12 7.31 1.10
C GLU A 245 0.52 6.63 -0.13
N GLY A 246 -0.04 5.42 0.00
CA GLY A 246 -0.68 4.69 -1.10
C GLY A 246 0.30 4.24 -2.17
N HIS A 247 1.55 4.00 -1.79
CA HIS A 247 2.57 3.50 -2.70
C HIS A 247 2.30 2.07 -3.15
N VAL A 248 2.68 1.77 -4.38
CA VAL A 248 2.56 0.44 -4.98
C VAL A 248 3.92 0.02 -5.51
N LEU A 249 4.31 -1.21 -5.22
CA LEU A 249 5.53 -1.84 -5.73
C LEU A 249 5.15 -2.79 -6.86
N TYR A 250 5.81 -2.63 -8.01
CA TYR A 250 5.76 -3.61 -9.09
C TYR A 250 7.06 -4.40 -9.12
N VAL A 251 6.94 -5.71 -9.34
CA VAL A 251 8.06 -6.62 -9.54
C VAL A 251 7.80 -7.40 -10.81
N TYR A 252 8.75 -7.37 -11.74
CA TYR A 252 8.71 -8.13 -12.98
C TYR A 252 9.69 -9.29 -12.89
N PHE A 253 9.30 -10.44 -13.41
CA PHE A 253 10.11 -11.64 -13.39
C PHE A 253 9.88 -12.49 -14.63
N PRO A 254 10.92 -13.10 -15.19
CA PRO A 254 10.81 -14.06 -16.27
C PRO A 254 10.37 -15.42 -15.70
N GLN A 255 9.92 -16.33 -16.57
CA GLN A 255 9.77 -17.72 -16.15
C GLN A 255 11.17 -18.29 -15.82
N PRO A 256 11.39 -18.90 -14.63
CA PRO A 256 12.71 -19.40 -14.24
C PRO A 256 13.27 -20.42 -15.26
N GLY A 257 14.52 -20.21 -15.69
CA GLY A 257 15.21 -21.06 -16.67
C GLY A 257 14.77 -20.88 -18.12
N SER A 258 14.00 -19.84 -18.43
CA SER A 258 13.64 -19.46 -19.80
C SER A 258 14.73 -18.64 -20.49
N THR A 259 14.63 -18.46 -21.80
CA THR A 259 15.51 -17.55 -22.55
C THR A 259 15.37 -16.10 -22.10
N ASP A 260 14.17 -15.69 -21.65
CA ASP A 260 13.95 -14.37 -21.06
C ASP A 260 14.67 -14.21 -19.73
N ASP A 261 14.79 -15.28 -18.93
CA ASP A 261 15.55 -15.30 -17.67
C ASP A 261 17.05 -15.13 -17.91
N ASP A 262 17.60 -15.84 -18.90
CA ASP A 262 19.00 -15.69 -19.28
C ASP A 262 19.28 -14.31 -19.90
N ALA A 263 18.38 -13.80 -20.75
CA ALA A 263 18.50 -12.47 -21.35
C ALA A 263 18.43 -11.36 -20.29
N LEU A 264 17.52 -11.49 -19.31
CA LEU A 264 17.37 -10.53 -18.22
C LEU A 264 18.61 -10.52 -17.31
N ARG A 265 19.21 -11.68 -17.01
CA ARG A 265 20.49 -11.73 -16.27
C ARG A 265 21.66 -11.16 -17.06
N GLY A 266 21.62 -11.25 -18.39
CA GLY A 266 22.62 -10.67 -19.28
C GLY A 266 22.54 -9.14 -19.38
N LEU A 267 21.47 -8.54 -18.88
CA LEU A 267 21.46 -7.11 -18.61
C LEU A 267 22.34 -6.87 -17.35
N ASP A 268 23.63 -6.57 -17.53
CA ASP A 268 24.53 -5.93 -16.53
C ASP A 268 24.67 -4.40 -16.68
#